data_AF-A0A814Q860-F1
#
_entry.id   AF-A0A814Q860-F1
#
_cell.length_a   1.000
_cell.length_b   1.000
_cell.length_c   1.000
_cell.angle_alpha   90.00
_cell.angle_beta   90.00
_cell.angle_gamma   90.00
#
_symmetry.space_group_name_H-M   'P 1'
#
loop_
_entity.id
_entity.type
_entity.pdbx_description
1 polymer ?
#
loop_
_entity_poly.entity_id
_entity_poly.type
_entity_poly.pdbx_seq_one_letter_code
_entity_poly.pdbx_strand_id
1 'polypeptide(L)'
;MSVIDKNYRQKCWLARDEYWKCLDMNTEDKEKCLKYRQLFESSCPATWVTHFDQKRDYDIFKQQLAVGQVETDKLKSIKQQPTP
;
A
#
# COMPACT_ATOMS: atom_id res chain seq x y z
N MET A 1 -14.48 -11.39 -17.36
CA MET A 1 -13.43 -10.45 -16.90
C MET A 1 -14.07 -9.06 -16.82
N SER A 2 -14.19 -8.53 -15.61
CA SER A 2 -14.94 -7.29 -15.32
C SER A 2 -14.15 -6.09 -15.84
N VAL A 3 -14.66 -5.44 -16.90
CA VAL A 3 -14.09 -4.20 -17.42
C VAL A 3 -14.32 -3.13 -16.37
N ILE A 4 -13.32 -2.94 -15.50
CA ILE A 4 -13.38 -1.88 -14.50
C ILE A 4 -13.47 -0.54 -15.23
N ASP A 5 -14.54 0.21 -15.00
CA ASP A 5 -14.79 1.50 -15.63
C ASP A 5 -13.63 2.48 -15.38
N LYS A 6 -13.29 3.33 -16.37
CA LYS A 6 -12.20 4.30 -16.24
C LYS A 6 -12.40 5.25 -15.05
N ASN A 7 -13.63 5.69 -14.82
CA ASN A 7 -13.97 6.58 -13.70
C ASN A 7 -13.84 5.86 -12.35
N TYR A 8 -14.21 4.58 -12.29
CA TYR A 8 -14.02 3.79 -11.08
C TYR A 8 -12.53 3.61 -10.74
N ARG A 9 -11.69 3.33 -11.75
CA ARG A 9 -10.23 3.25 -11.56
C ARG A 9 -9.66 4.56 -11.03
N GLN A 10 -10.10 5.68 -11.59
CA GLN A 10 -9.67 7.00 -11.15
C GLN A 10 -10.08 7.28 -9.69
N LYS A 11 -11.31 6.95 -9.29
CA LYS A 11 -11.74 7.05 -7.88
C LYS A 11 -10.88 6.20 -6.95
N CYS A 12 -10.60 4.97 -7.34
CA CYS A 12 -9.73 4.08 -6.58
C CYS A 12 -8.32 4.68 -6.40
N TRP A 13 -7.71 5.19 -7.48
CA TRP A 13 -6.38 5.82 -7.41
C TRP A 13 -6.38 7.09 -6.56
N LEU A 14 -7.44 7.90 -6.60
CA LEU A 14 -7.56 9.07 -5.73
C LEU A 14 -7.66 8.68 -4.25
N ALA A 15 -8.49 7.69 -3.91
CA ALA A 15 -8.63 7.22 -2.53
C ALA A 15 -7.30 6.64 -1.99
N ARG A 16 -6.59 5.93 -2.85
CA ARG A 16 -5.26 5.37 -2.59
C ARG A 16 -4.22 6.48 -2.32
N ASP A 17 -4.19 7.52 -3.15
CA ASP A 17 -3.24 8.62 -3.01
C ASP A 17 -3.50 9.44 -1.73
N GLU A 18 -4.77 9.64 -1.36
CA GLU A 18 -5.15 10.25 -0.07
C GLU A 18 -4.68 9.41 1.13
N TYR A 19 -4.84 8.08 1.06
CA TYR A 19 -4.30 7.18 2.08
C TYR A 19 -2.77 7.23 2.15
N TRP A 20 -2.09 7.28 1.00
CA TRP A 20 -0.64 7.40 0.93
C TRP A 20 -0.12 8.68 1.55
N LYS A 21 -0.69 9.82 1.13
CA LYS A 21 -0.37 11.14 1.65
C LYS A 21 -0.56 11.22 3.17
N CYS A 22 -1.64 10.61 3.69
CA CYS A 22 -1.86 10.56 5.13
C CYS A 22 -0.73 9.81 5.84
N LEU A 23 -0.32 8.66 5.34
CA LEU A 23 0.74 7.87 5.94
C LEU A 23 2.11 8.57 5.85
N ASP A 24 2.41 9.24 4.74
CA ASP A 24 3.64 10.02 4.59
C ASP A 24 3.71 11.18 5.60
N MET A 25 2.57 11.85 5.85
CA MET A 25 2.45 12.91 6.85
C MET A 25 2.52 12.39 8.29
N ASN A 26 2.12 11.14 8.52
CA ASN A 26 2.03 10.53 9.85
C ASN A 26 3.10 9.46 10.10
N THR A 27 4.23 9.49 9.37
CA THR A 27 5.35 8.55 9.57
C THR A 27 4.93 7.07 9.53
N GLU A 28 4.12 6.69 8.54
CA GLU A 28 3.59 5.32 8.35
C GLU A 28 2.62 4.82 9.44
N ASP A 29 2.02 5.72 10.21
CA ASP A 29 1.00 5.38 11.22
C ASP A 29 -0.36 5.06 10.58
N LYS A 30 -0.63 3.76 10.42
CA LYS A 30 -1.88 3.23 9.84
C LYS A 30 -3.10 3.54 10.68
N GLU A 31 -2.97 3.71 11.99
CA GLU A 31 -4.12 3.96 12.88
C GLU A 31 -4.69 5.36 12.66
N LYS A 32 -3.82 6.36 12.53
CA LYS A 32 -4.24 7.74 12.21
C LYS A 32 -4.91 7.87 10.84
N CYS A 33 -4.57 6.97 9.93
CA CYS A 33 -5.08 6.97 8.56
C CYS A 33 -6.21 5.96 8.30
N LEU A 34 -6.81 5.37 9.35
CA LEU A 34 -7.90 4.40 9.24
C LEU A 34 -9.09 4.89 8.40
N LYS A 35 -9.44 6.17 8.51
CA LYS A 35 -10.52 6.77 7.72
C LYS A 35 -10.26 6.66 6.21
N TYR A 36 -9.03 6.99 5.78
CA TYR A 36 -8.62 6.89 4.38
C TYR A 36 -8.43 5.44 3.96
N ARG A 37 -8.03 4.55 4.89
CA ARG A 37 -7.94 3.12 4.64
C ARG A 37 -9.29 2.51 4.27
N GLN A 38 -10.34 2.81 5.04
CA GLN A 38 -11.69 2.34 4.76
C GLN A 38 -12.22 2.88 3.42
N LEU A 39 -11.91 4.13 3.09
CA LEU A 39 -12.26 4.72 1.79
C LEU A 39 -11.55 4.01 0.64
N PHE A 40 -10.27 3.70 0.81
CA PHE A 40 -9.47 2.98 -0.18
C PHE A 40 -10.01 1.55 -0.41
N GLU A 41 -10.29 0.80 0.66
CA GLU A 41 -10.84 -0.56 0.58
C GLU A 41 -12.25 -0.61 -0.03
N SER A 42 -13.08 0.41 0.21
CA SER A 42 -14.42 0.50 -0.38
C SER A 42 -14.42 1.00 -1.83
N SER A 43 -13.44 1.82 -2.21
CA SER A 43 -13.34 2.41 -3.55
C SER A 43 -12.59 1.53 -4.54
N CYS A 44 -11.82 0.56 -4.06
CA CYS A 44 -10.96 -0.30 -4.88
C CYS A 44 -11.35 -1.78 -4.77
N PRO A 45 -11.09 -2.59 -5.80
CA PRO A 45 -11.19 -4.04 -5.68
C PRO A 45 -10.16 -4.55 -4.68
N ALA A 46 -10.51 -5.55 -3.87
CA ALA A 46 -9.62 -6.13 -2.87
C ALA A 46 -8.26 -6.57 -3.47
N THR A 47 -8.26 -7.16 -4.68
CA THR A 47 -7.02 -7.54 -5.38
C THR A 47 -6.08 -6.36 -5.63
N TRP A 48 -6.63 -5.18 -5.94
CA TRP A 48 -5.84 -3.97 -6.16
C TRP A 48 -5.31 -3.41 -4.85
N VAL A 49 -6.14 -3.41 -3.80
CA VAL A 49 -5.72 -3.00 -2.45
C VAL A 49 -4.51 -3.82 -2.00
N THR A 50 -4.62 -5.15 -2.07
CA THR A 50 -3.51 -6.05 -1.69
C THR A 50 -2.25 -5.78 -2.52
N HIS A 51 -2.39 -5.63 -3.84
CA HIS A 51 -1.24 -5.35 -4.70
C HIS A 51 -0.57 -4.00 -4.38
N PHE A 52 -1.36 -2.95 -4.11
CA PHE A 52 -0.83 -1.63 -3.75
C PHE A 52 -0.16 -1.63 -2.38
N ASP A 53 -0.72 -2.35 -1.40
CA ASP A 53 -0.13 -2.49 -0.07
C ASP A 53 1.25 -3.17 -0.14
N GLN A 54 1.33 -4.30 -0.84
CA GLN A 54 2.58 -5.02 -1.06
C GLN A 54 3.64 -4.14 -1.75
N LYS A 55 3.21 -3.38 -2.76
CA LYS A 55 4.09 -2.45 -3.47
C LYS A 55 4.62 -1.36 -2.54
N ARG A 56 3.77 -0.76 -1.70
CA ARG A 56 4.20 0.27 -0.74
C ARG A 56 5.21 -0.30 0.25
N ASP A 57 4.92 -1.45 0.85
CA ASP A 57 5.80 -2.09 1.83
C ASP A 57 7.18 -2.39 1.20
N TYR A 58 7.20 -2.85 -0.05
CA TYR A 58 8.45 -3.05 -0.81
C TYR A 58 9.19 -1.74 -1.09
N ASP A 59 8.50 -0.68 -1.48
CA ASP A 59 9.10 0.62 -1.79
C ASP A 59 9.70 1.26 -0.51
N ILE A 60 9.00 1.18 0.63
CA ILE A 60 9.51 1.61 1.95
C ILE A 60 10.74 0.79 2.34
N PHE A 61 10.67 -0.53 2.19
CA PHE A 61 11.80 -1.41 2.47
C PHE A 61 13.01 -1.05 1.61
N LYS A 62 12.80 -0.80 0.32
CA LYS A 62 13.87 -0.37 -0.60
C LYS A 62 14.47 0.98 -0.19
N GLN A 63 13.65 1.92 0.27
CA GLN A 63 14.13 3.19 0.81
C GLN A 63 14.98 2.97 2.09
N GLN A 64 14.53 2.13 3.02
CA GLN A 64 15.26 1.80 4.24
C GLN A 64 16.59 1.08 3.96
N LEU A 65 16.60 0.16 2.97
CA LEU A 65 17.81 -0.47 2.46
C LEU A 65 18.80 0.57 1.92
N ALA A 66 18.33 1.52 1.11
CA ALA A 66 19.17 2.55 0.52
C ALA A 66 19.74 3.53 1.57
N VAL A 67 18.99 3.79 2.64
CA VAL A 67 19.41 4.63 3.77
C VAL A 67 20.35 3.86 4.74
N GLY A 68 20.50 2.54 4.58
CA GLY A 68 21.40 1.71 5.39
C GLY A 68 20.87 1.36 6.79
N GLN A 69 19.56 1.53 7.03
CA GLN A 69 18.90 1.28 8.33
C GLN A 69 18.22 -0.10 8.39
N VAL A 70 18.95 -1.17 8.08
CA VAL A 70 18.36 -2.51 7.97
C VAL A 70 18.56 -3.30 9.26
N GLU A 71 17.58 -3.22 10.17
CA GLU A 71 17.38 -4.28 11.16
C GLU A 71 16.79 -5.51 10.44
N THR A 72 17.55 -6.60 10.47
CA THR A 72 17.33 -7.84 9.69
C THR A 72 16.07 -8.62 10.06
N ASP A 73 15.28 -8.16 11.04
CA ASP A 73 14.15 -8.91 11.60
C ASP A 73 12.86 -8.83 10.76
N LYS A 74 12.64 -7.77 9.97
CA LYS A 74 11.47 -7.69 9.07
C LYS A 74 11.64 -8.50 7.77
N LEU A 75 12.85 -8.94 7.44
CA LEU A 75 13.15 -9.69 6.21
C LEU A 75 12.55 -11.11 6.20
N LYS A 76 12.23 -11.67 7.38
CA LYS A 76 11.71 -13.04 7.50
C LYS A 76 10.21 -13.14 7.16
N SER A 77 9.45 -12.05 7.24
CA SER A 77 8.00 -12.05 6.94
C SER A 77 7.70 -11.88 5.44
N ILE A 78 8.59 -11.21 4.68
CA ILE A 78 8.39 -10.93 3.25
C ILE A 78 8.77 -12.14 2.37
N LYS A 79 9.57 -13.09 2.87
CA LYS A 79 10.06 -14.25 2.10
C LYS A 79 9.02 -15.37 1.86
N GLN A 80 7.78 -15.23 2.31
CA GLN A 80 6.79 -16.33 2.26
C GLN A 80 5.69 -16.20 1.19
N GLN A 81 5.83 -15.36 0.16
CA GLN A 81 4.96 -15.50 -1.02
C GLN A 81 5.78 -15.78 -2.28
N PRO A 82 5.66 -17.00 -2.84
CA PRO A 82 6.38 -17.39 -4.05
C PRO A 82 5.72 -16.73 -5.27
N THR A 83 6.53 -16.39 -6.26
CA THR A 83 6.11 -16.20 -7.65
C THR A 83 7.11 -16.96 -8.51
N PRO A 84 6.73 -17.65 -9.61
CA PRO A 84 5.41 -18.09 -10.06
C PRO A 84 5.07 -19.54 -9.69
#